data_AF-A0A6P6SDM8-F1
#
_entry.id   AF-A0A6P6SDM8-F1
#
_cell.length_a   1.000
_cell.length_b   1.000
_cell.length_c   1.000
_cell.angle_alpha   90.00
_cell.angle_beta   90.00
_cell.angle_gamma   90.00
#
_symmetry.space_group_name_H-M   'P 1'
#
loop_
_entity.id
_entity.type
_entity.pdbx_description
1 polymer ?
#
loop_
_entity_poly.entity_id
_entity_poly.type
_entity_poly.pdbx_seq_one_letter_code
_entity_poly.pdbx_strand_id
1 'polypeptide(L)'
;MESGIISVDRWSQGSQAYFLTHLHADHTRGLTPTWKWGPLFCSLITAKLFPLKFPQFKLSLLRVLDLGHWYTLPLFSPSSGQPITVHVMAIDAHHCPGAVMYLFRGEFGCMLYTGDFRWERTSRRAQIARNMLLNALKQEKLDSLYLDNTYCNPLYSFPSREVAARQVVNIISSHPNHDIVIGVDSLGKEDLLHYVSQVLKIKIWVWPERLQTMHLLGFQDNFTTKTSLTRVRAIPRYSFSIETLEGLNMMRPTIGIMPSGLPWAKEIFKGKGSAFGPSPSHSVTCTNRKKPNGSLAGGQIYNQYIYTVPYSEHSCFAEIKEFVQLLQPASIKGIVASSPSYVEPLYYFGKFCGKKQESSMLYQKLWSEERVERVETIQIKSATKTTNSNLQGKKRRKKQVGLLVSHVNRVSLLRRLRRGIKITDSDFPAYEDNI
;
A
#
# COMPACT_ATOMS: atom_id res chain seq x y z
N MET A 1 -1.50 -12.22 -24.31
CA MET A 1 -0.91 -11.02 -24.93
C MET A 1 0.52 -11.36 -25.30
N GLU A 2 0.93 -11.13 -26.54
CA GLU A 2 2.34 -11.21 -26.90
C GLU A 2 3.14 -10.24 -26.02
N SER A 3 4.29 -10.68 -25.53
CA SER A 3 5.17 -9.78 -24.79
C SER A 3 5.54 -8.59 -25.68
N GLY A 4 5.28 -7.36 -25.19
CA GLY A 4 5.73 -6.13 -25.86
C GLY A 4 4.68 -5.30 -26.59
N ILE A 5 3.37 -5.54 -26.37
CA ILE A 5 2.31 -4.66 -26.88
C ILE A 5 2.10 -3.48 -25.93
N ILE A 6 1.61 -3.76 -24.71
CA ILE A 6 1.40 -2.76 -23.65
C ILE A 6 2.10 -3.17 -22.36
N SER A 7 2.41 -2.18 -21.52
CA SER A 7 2.88 -2.37 -20.14
C SER A 7 2.06 -1.53 -19.18
N VAL A 8 1.64 -2.10 -18.05
CA VAL A 8 0.96 -1.38 -16.96
C VAL A 8 1.88 -1.40 -15.74
N ASP A 9 2.21 -0.22 -15.20
CA ASP A 9 3.09 0.00 -14.04
C ASP A 9 4.46 -0.69 -14.13
N ARG A 10 4.94 -0.91 -15.35
CA ARG A 10 6.24 -1.53 -15.65
C ARG A 10 7.02 -0.64 -16.59
N TRP A 11 8.24 -0.29 -16.18
CA TRP A 11 9.03 0.78 -16.77
C TRP A 11 10.32 0.24 -17.38
N SER A 12 10.17 -0.59 -18.41
CA SER A 12 11.28 -1.15 -19.18
C SER A 12 11.02 -0.98 -20.67
N GLN A 13 12.07 -0.94 -21.48
CA GLN A 13 11.93 -0.99 -22.94
C GLN A 13 11.20 -2.27 -23.37
N GLY A 14 10.43 -2.19 -24.45
CA GLY A 14 9.87 -3.35 -25.14
C GLY A 14 8.37 -3.27 -25.41
N SER A 15 7.65 -2.31 -24.82
CA SER A 15 6.24 -2.05 -25.15
C SER A 15 6.08 -0.81 -26.02
N GLN A 16 4.97 -0.74 -26.76
CA GLN A 16 4.62 0.41 -27.60
C GLN A 16 3.78 1.44 -26.85
N ALA A 17 2.99 1.02 -25.86
CA ALA A 17 2.21 1.89 -24.99
C ALA A 17 2.37 1.51 -23.51
N TYR A 18 2.46 2.52 -22.64
CA TYR A 18 2.69 2.34 -21.21
C TYR A 18 1.55 2.98 -20.43
N PHE A 19 1.06 2.32 -19.39
CA PHE A 19 -0.07 2.77 -18.59
C PHE A 19 0.36 2.90 -17.14
N LEU A 20 0.12 4.08 -16.56
CA LEU A 20 0.32 4.34 -15.14
C LEU A 20 -1.03 4.29 -14.45
N THR A 21 -1.21 3.38 -13.50
CA THR A 21 -2.48 3.31 -12.74
C THR A 21 -2.58 4.45 -11.74
N HIS A 22 -1.49 4.76 -11.03
CA HIS A 22 -1.40 5.85 -10.06
C HIS A 22 0.05 6.17 -9.65
N LEU A 23 0.25 7.23 -8.85
CA LEU A 23 1.58 7.80 -8.55
C LEU A 23 2.23 7.26 -7.26
N HIS A 24 1.91 6.06 -6.77
CA HIS A 24 2.70 5.47 -5.67
C HIS A 24 4.10 5.05 -6.14
N ALA A 25 5.02 4.88 -5.18
CA ALA A 25 6.44 4.72 -5.45
C ALA A 25 6.77 3.38 -6.13
N ASP A 26 6.17 2.31 -5.63
CA ASP A 26 6.26 0.95 -6.17
C ASP A 26 5.68 0.81 -7.58
N HIS A 27 4.58 1.51 -7.89
CA HIS A 27 4.00 1.56 -9.25
C HIS A 27 4.79 2.41 -10.24
N THR A 28 5.76 3.19 -9.76
CA THR A 28 6.63 4.04 -10.60
C THR A 28 8.09 3.62 -10.59
N ARG A 29 8.40 2.44 -10.04
CA ARG A 29 9.79 1.97 -9.89
C ARG A 29 10.45 1.71 -11.25
N GLY A 30 11.38 2.57 -11.63
CA GLY A 30 12.08 2.53 -12.91
C GLY A 30 11.64 3.61 -13.90
N LEU A 31 10.54 4.32 -13.62
CA LEU A 31 10.17 5.51 -14.35
C LEU A 31 11.05 6.69 -13.93
N THR A 32 11.60 7.41 -14.92
CA THR A 32 12.50 8.55 -14.69
C THR A 32 12.08 9.74 -15.54
N PRO A 33 12.50 10.98 -15.20
CA PRO A 33 12.30 12.15 -16.06
C PRO A 33 12.88 12.00 -17.48
N THR A 34 13.87 11.12 -17.66
CA THR A 34 14.51 10.81 -18.93
C THR A 34 13.79 9.75 -19.77
N TRP A 35 12.56 9.38 -19.38
CA TRP A 35 11.73 8.42 -20.11
C TRP A 35 11.63 8.77 -21.59
N LYS A 36 11.84 7.76 -22.44
CA LYS A 36 11.86 7.91 -23.91
C LYS A 36 11.30 6.69 -24.66
N TRP A 37 10.81 5.68 -23.94
CA TRP A 37 10.48 4.39 -24.54
C TRP A 37 9.11 4.37 -25.20
N GLY A 38 8.24 5.34 -24.91
CA GLY A 38 6.94 5.44 -25.56
C GLY A 38 5.98 6.36 -24.80
N PRO A 39 4.77 6.57 -25.35
CA PRO A 39 3.71 7.33 -24.69
C PRO A 39 3.29 6.65 -23.37
N LEU A 40 3.02 7.49 -22.37
CA LEU A 40 2.54 7.08 -21.05
C LEU A 40 1.12 7.59 -20.86
N PHE A 41 0.19 6.66 -20.76
CA PHE A 41 -1.23 6.88 -20.55
C PHE A 41 -1.57 6.90 -19.05
N CYS A 42 -2.34 7.89 -18.62
CA CYS A 42 -2.75 8.05 -17.23
C CYS A 42 -4.05 8.85 -17.11
N SER A 43 -4.62 8.89 -15.91
CA SER A 43 -5.79 9.72 -15.63
C SER A 43 -5.43 11.22 -15.62
N LEU A 44 -6.45 12.08 -15.77
CA LEU A 44 -6.28 13.53 -15.70
C LEU A 44 -5.62 13.99 -14.38
N ILE A 45 -6.05 13.45 -13.24
CA ILE A 45 -5.49 13.81 -11.94
C ILE A 45 -4.04 13.34 -11.84
N THR A 46 -3.74 12.13 -12.31
CA THR A 46 -2.36 11.65 -12.37
C THR A 46 -1.49 12.56 -13.22
N ALA A 47 -1.95 12.97 -14.40
CA ALA A 47 -1.22 13.89 -15.27
C ALA A 47 -0.99 15.26 -14.61
N LYS A 48 -1.97 15.79 -13.86
CA LYS A 48 -1.83 17.05 -13.09
C LYS A 48 -0.79 16.95 -11.99
N LEU A 49 -0.75 15.84 -11.27
CA LEU A 49 0.20 15.61 -10.17
C LEU A 49 1.58 15.13 -10.65
N PHE A 50 1.68 14.64 -11.88
CA PHE A 50 2.88 14.04 -12.45
C PHE A 50 4.14 14.94 -12.34
N PRO A 51 4.07 16.26 -12.66
CA PRO A 51 5.25 17.13 -12.61
C PRO A 51 5.82 17.31 -11.20
N LEU A 52 4.99 17.17 -10.14
CA LEU A 52 5.46 17.24 -8.76
C LEU A 52 6.38 16.07 -8.41
N LYS A 53 6.13 14.89 -9.00
CA LYS A 53 6.93 13.67 -8.76
C LYS A 53 8.10 13.53 -9.73
N PHE A 54 7.90 13.92 -10.99
CA PHE A 54 8.88 13.82 -12.06
C PHE A 54 9.13 15.21 -12.67
N PRO A 55 9.84 16.10 -11.95
CA PRO A 55 10.21 17.37 -12.52
C PRO A 55 11.03 17.15 -13.80
N GLN A 56 10.81 17.98 -14.82
CA GLN A 56 11.49 17.91 -16.13
C GLN A 56 11.09 16.72 -17.02
N PHE A 57 10.10 15.91 -16.64
CA PHE A 57 9.56 14.91 -17.55
C PHE A 57 9.02 15.56 -18.83
N LYS A 58 9.26 14.93 -19.98
CA LYS A 58 8.73 15.38 -21.27
C LYS A 58 7.21 15.17 -21.32
N LEU A 59 6.45 16.20 -20.94
CA LEU A 59 4.98 16.14 -20.89
C LEU A 59 4.33 15.78 -22.24
N SER A 60 5.04 16.00 -23.36
CA SER A 60 4.62 15.54 -24.70
C SER A 60 4.56 14.02 -24.85
N LEU A 61 5.06 13.24 -23.89
CA LEU A 61 4.89 11.78 -23.82
C LEU A 61 3.67 11.37 -22.98
N LEU A 62 3.11 12.27 -22.16
CA LEU A 62 1.90 11.97 -21.39
C LEU A 62 0.68 11.97 -22.31
N ARG A 63 -0.20 11.02 -22.10
CA ARG A 63 -1.51 10.92 -22.75
C ARG A 63 -2.56 10.78 -21.66
N VAL A 64 -3.54 11.67 -21.64
CA VAL A 64 -4.61 11.63 -20.66
C VAL A 64 -5.75 10.77 -21.20
N LEU A 65 -6.25 9.87 -20.36
CA LEU A 65 -7.47 9.10 -20.60
C LEU A 65 -8.56 9.61 -19.66
N ASP A 66 -9.65 10.09 -20.22
CA ASP A 66 -10.85 10.47 -19.48
C ASP A 66 -11.56 9.22 -18.96
N LEU A 67 -12.11 9.32 -17.76
CA LEU A 67 -12.81 8.21 -17.13
C LEU A 67 -14.05 7.85 -17.94
N GLY A 68 -14.31 6.55 -18.12
CA GLY A 68 -15.51 6.06 -18.79
C GLY A 68 -15.56 6.26 -20.30
N HIS A 69 -14.45 6.69 -20.92
CA HIS A 69 -14.34 6.85 -22.37
C HIS A 69 -13.49 5.74 -22.97
N TRP A 70 -13.95 5.20 -24.12
CA TRP A 70 -13.17 4.25 -24.90
C TRP A 70 -12.19 4.99 -25.80
N TYR A 71 -10.92 4.58 -25.75
CA TYR A 71 -9.87 5.05 -26.64
C TYR A 71 -9.35 3.90 -27.50
N THR A 72 -9.12 4.17 -28.78
CA THR A 72 -8.59 3.20 -29.74
C THR A 72 -7.12 3.47 -29.98
N LEU A 73 -6.27 2.47 -29.73
CA LEU A 73 -4.83 2.54 -29.89
C LEU A 73 -4.40 1.60 -31.04
N PRO A 74 -4.01 2.16 -32.19
CA PRO A 74 -3.37 1.38 -33.24
C PRO A 74 -1.94 1.03 -32.81
N LEU A 75 -1.62 -0.27 -32.75
CA LEU A 75 -0.32 -0.81 -32.38
C LEU A 75 0.11 -1.86 -33.40
N PHE A 76 1.29 -2.45 -33.24
CA PHE A 76 1.77 -3.56 -34.08
C PHE A 76 2.00 -4.82 -33.26
N SER A 77 1.68 -5.99 -33.81
CA SER A 77 2.05 -7.27 -33.20
C SER A 77 3.58 -7.43 -33.24
N PRO A 78 4.24 -7.68 -32.09
CA PRO A 78 5.68 -7.93 -32.05
C PRO A 78 6.11 -9.18 -32.84
N SER A 79 5.26 -10.20 -32.95
CA SER A 79 5.60 -11.45 -33.64
C SER A 79 5.43 -11.36 -35.16
N SER A 80 4.34 -10.75 -35.63
CA SER A 80 3.94 -10.74 -37.03
C SER A 80 4.20 -9.42 -37.74
N GLY A 81 4.46 -8.34 -37.00
CA GLY A 81 4.57 -6.98 -37.51
C GLY A 81 3.25 -6.41 -38.03
N GLN A 82 2.13 -7.15 -37.94
CA GLN A 82 0.84 -6.72 -38.45
C GLN A 82 0.18 -5.67 -37.55
N PRO A 83 -0.58 -4.72 -38.10
CA PRO A 83 -1.36 -3.78 -37.31
C PRO A 83 -2.38 -4.52 -36.42
N ILE A 84 -2.43 -4.16 -35.15
CA ILE A 84 -3.42 -4.61 -34.18
C ILE A 84 -4.10 -3.42 -33.53
N THR A 85 -5.34 -3.60 -33.08
CA THR A 85 -6.09 -2.55 -32.40
C THR A 85 -6.33 -2.93 -30.95
N VAL A 86 -6.00 -2.01 -30.04
CA VAL A 86 -6.31 -2.13 -28.61
C VAL A 86 -7.25 -1.02 -28.20
N HIS A 87 -8.41 -1.38 -27.66
CA HIS A 87 -9.28 -0.43 -27.00
C HIS A 87 -8.99 -0.40 -25.50
N VAL A 88 -8.99 0.78 -24.91
CA VAL A 88 -8.79 0.98 -23.48
C VAL A 88 -9.80 1.94 -22.91
N MET A 89 -10.29 1.65 -21.70
CA MET A 89 -11.07 2.55 -20.88
C MET A 89 -10.44 2.65 -19.49
N ALA A 90 -10.28 3.89 -19.00
CA ALA A 90 -9.90 4.15 -17.61
C ALA A 90 -11.16 4.23 -16.73
N ILE A 91 -11.12 3.57 -15.57
CA ILE A 91 -12.22 3.53 -14.60
C ILE A 91 -11.63 3.88 -13.23
N ASP A 92 -12.29 4.72 -12.43
CA ASP A 92 -11.78 5.11 -11.11
C ASP A 92 -11.55 3.88 -10.21
N ALA A 93 -10.34 3.74 -9.65
CA ALA A 93 -9.99 2.62 -8.77
C ALA A 93 -10.35 2.89 -7.29
N HIS A 94 -10.72 4.13 -6.97
CA HIS A 94 -11.13 4.56 -5.64
C HIS A 94 -10.10 4.28 -4.52
N HIS A 95 -8.82 4.20 -4.92
CA HIS A 95 -7.65 3.99 -4.07
C HIS A 95 -7.08 5.32 -3.55
N CYS A 96 -6.41 6.08 -4.42
CA CYS A 96 -5.89 7.43 -4.15
C CYS A 96 -6.30 8.42 -5.27
N PRO A 97 -6.00 9.72 -5.16
CA PRO A 97 -6.32 10.67 -6.22
C PRO A 97 -5.67 10.31 -7.57
N GLY A 98 -6.50 10.18 -8.60
CA GLY A 98 -6.09 9.79 -9.95
C GLY A 98 -5.87 8.30 -10.18
N ALA A 99 -6.06 7.45 -9.18
CA ALA A 99 -5.94 6.02 -9.35
C ALA A 99 -7.03 5.45 -10.26
N VAL A 100 -6.63 4.64 -11.24
CA VAL A 100 -7.54 4.03 -12.21
C VAL A 100 -7.26 2.54 -12.44
N MET A 101 -8.33 1.80 -12.66
CA MET A 101 -8.33 0.50 -13.33
C MET A 101 -8.32 0.73 -14.84
N TYR A 102 -7.72 -0.18 -15.59
CA TYR A 102 -7.78 -0.19 -17.06
C TYR A 102 -8.51 -1.42 -17.57
N LEU A 103 -9.57 -1.18 -18.34
CA LEU A 103 -10.27 -2.21 -19.10
C LEU A 103 -9.77 -2.19 -20.55
N PHE A 104 -9.13 -3.27 -20.97
CA PHE A 104 -8.60 -3.46 -22.32
C PHE A 104 -9.46 -4.42 -23.12
N ARG A 105 -9.59 -4.16 -24.42
CA ARG A 105 -10.14 -5.09 -25.42
C ARG A 105 -9.25 -5.13 -26.65
N GLY A 106 -9.04 -6.31 -27.19
CA GLY A 106 -8.30 -6.53 -28.43
C GLY A 106 -8.35 -7.99 -28.84
N GLU A 107 -7.49 -8.41 -29.76
CA GLU A 107 -7.40 -9.82 -30.19
C GLU A 107 -7.04 -10.79 -29.05
N PHE A 108 -6.45 -10.27 -27.97
CA PHE A 108 -6.16 -11.03 -26.74
C PHE A 108 -7.37 -11.20 -25.80
N GLY A 109 -8.56 -10.72 -26.20
CA GLY A 109 -9.78 -10.76 -25.39
C GLY A 109 -9.99 -9.52 -24.52
N CYS A 110 -10.85 -9.68 -23.51
CA CYS A 110 -11.19 -8.63 -22.55
C CYS A 110 -10.37 -8.79 -21.26
N MET A 111 -9.60 -7.77 -20.89
CA MET A 111 -8.69 -7.79 -19.75
C MET A 111 -8.94 -6.60 -18.83
N LEU A 112 -9.05 -6.85 -17.53
CA LEU A 112 -9.15 -5.81 -16.51
C LEU A 112 -7.88 -5.82 -15.67
N TYR A 113 -7.23 -4.67 -15.56
CA TYR A 113 -6.11 -4.44 -14.65
C TYR A 113 -6.55 -3.46 -13.59
N THR A 114 -6.65 -3.90 -12.33
CA THR A 114 -7.21 -3.04 -11.27
C THR A 114 -6.26 -1.91 -10.85
N GLY A 115 -4.95 -2.08 -11.03
CA GLY A 115 -4.00 -1.34 -10.19
C GLY A 115 -4.32 -1.59 -8.73
N ASP A 116 -3.98 -0.65 -7.86
CA ASP A 116 -4.47 -0.64 -6.49
C ASP A 116 -5.88 -0.07 -6.43
N PHE A 117 -6.79 -0.75 -5.73
CA PHE A 117 -8.22 -0.39 -5.76
C PHE A 117 -8.95 -0.69 -4.45
N ARG A 118 -10.04 0.06 -4.21
CA ARG A 118 -10.96 -0.20 -3.09
C ARG A 118 -12.43 -0.32 -3.53
N TRP A 119 -12.94 -1.54 -3.51
CA TRP A 119 -14.31 -1.92 -3.88
C TRP A 119 -15.33 -1.69 -2.75
N GLU A 120 -15.32 -0.49 -2.18
CA GLU A 120 -16.16 -0.12 -1.03
C GLU A 120 -17.63 0.12 -1.43
N ARG A 121 -18.57 -0.62 -0.84
CA ARG A 121 -20.01 -0.55 -1.22
C ARG A 121 -20.68 0.80 -0.94
N THR A 122 -20.35 1.42 0.19
CA THR A 122 -21.09 2.58 0.72
C THR A 122 -20.67 3.90 0.09
N SER A 123 -19.55 3.93 -0.65
CA SER A 123 -19.05 5.16 -1.26
C SER A 123 -19.75 5.44 -2.59
N ARG A 124 -20.25 6.68 -2.76
CA ARG A 124 -20.80 7.15 -4.02
C ARG A 124 -19.79 7.07 -5.16
N ARG A 125 -18.52 7.42 -4.89
CA ARG A 125 -17.41 7.34 -5.87
C ARG A 125 -17.19 5.90 -6.35
N ALA A 126 -17.20 4.94 -5.42
CA ALA A 126 -17.11 3.51 -5.76
C ALA A 126 -18.30 3.04 -6.60
N GLN A 127 -19.52 3.47 -6.27
CA GLN A 127 -20.73 3.07 -7.00
C GLN A 127 -20.72 3.58 -8.43
N ILE A 128 -20.23 4.81 -8.67
CA ILE A 128 -20.06 5.36 -10.02
C ILE A 128 -19.06 4.50 -10.81
N ALA A 129 -17.90 4.18 -10.22
CA ALA A 129 -16.90 3.32 -10.83
C ALA A 129 -17.43 1.90 -11.14
N ARG A 130 -18.21 1.33 -10.21
CA ARG A 130 -18.87 0.04 -10.39
C ARG A 130 -19.83 0.04 -11.56
N ASN A 131 -20.73 1.03 -11.61
CA ASN A 131 -21.70 1.14 -12.70
C ASN A 131 -20.99 1.35 -14.04
N MET A 132 -19.93 2.17 -14.07
CA MET A 132 -19.09 2.36 -15.24
C MET A 132 -18.46 1.05 -15.72
N LEU A 133 -17.86 0.26 -14.82
CA LEU A 133 -17.27 -1.04 -15.16
C LEU A 133 -18.31 -2.01 -15.72
N LEU A 134 -19.46 -2.16 -15.04
CA LEU A 134 -20.52 -3.07 -15.47
C LEU A 134 -21.10 -2.67 -16.82
N ASN A 135 -21.33 -1.37 -17.03
CA ASN A 135 -21.78 -0.83 -18.31
C ASN A 135 -20.74 -1.01 -19.41
N ALA A 136 -19.45 -0.88 -19.10
CA ALA A 136 -18.37 -1.09 -20.04
C ALA A 136 -18.19 -2.56 -20.43
N LEU A 137 -18.51 -3.50 -19.53
CA LEU A 137 -18.49 -4.93 -19.83
C LEU A 137 -19.68 -5.36 -20.69
N LYS A 138 -20.86 -4.71 -20.60
CA LYS A 138 -22.06 -5.05 -21.39
C LYS A 138 -22.42 -6.55 -21.40
N GLN A 139 -22.24 -7.23 -20.26
CA GLN A 139 -22.39 -8.69 -20.12
C GLN A 139 -21.37 -9.54 -20.90
N GLU A 140 -20.37 -8.94 -21.55
CA GLU A 140 -19.23 -9.67 -22.09
C GLU A 140 -18.43 -10.31 -20.95
N LYS A 141 -17.92 -11.49 -21.23
CA LYS A 141 -17.10 -12.24 -20.29
C LYS A 141 -15.73 -11.58 -20.16
N LEU A 142 -15.27 -11.41 -18.92
CA LEU A 142 -13.92 -10.99 -18.65
C LEU A 142 -12.95 -12.17 -18.81
N ASP A 143 -11.98 -12.08 -19.71
CA ASP A 143 -11.02 -13.18 -19.95
C ASP A 143 -9.91 -13.21 -18.91
N SER A 144 -9.38 -12.04 -18.55
CA SER A 144 -8.25 -11.93 -17.62
C SER A 144 -8.45 -10.81 -16.61
N LEU A 145 -8.32 -11.15 -15.33
CA LEU A 145 -8.31 -10.19 -14.23
C LEU A 145 -6.91 -10.14 -13.59
N TYR A 146 -6.26 -8.98 -13.66
CA TYR A 146 -5.11 -8.64 -12.85
C TYR A 146 -5.61 -7.88 -11.62
N LEU A 147 -5.53 -8.52 -10.46
CA LEU A 147 -6.17 -8.11 -9.21
C LEU A 147 -5.15 -7.58 -8.21
N ASP A 148 -5.42 -6.43 -7.60
CA ASP A 148 -4.77 -6.03 -6.35
C ASP A 148 -5.21 -6.97 -5.22
N ASN A 149 -4.24 -7.77 -4.81
CA ASN A 149 -4.37 -8.84 -3.82
C ASN A 149 -3.71 -8.46 -2.48
N THR A 150 -3.55 -7.17 -2.19
CA THR A 150 -2.94 -6.64 -0.95
C THR A 150 -3.54 -7.28 0.30
N TYR A 151 -4.87 -7.33 0.38
CA TYR A 151 -5.61 -7.93 1.50
C TYR A 151 -6.45 -9.14 1.07
N CYS A 152 -5.91 -9.96 0.16
CA CYS A 152 -6.54 -11.20 -0.31
C CYS A 152 -6.44 -12.34 0.74
N ASN A 153 -6.83 -12.07 1.99
CA ASN A 153 -6.87 -13.04 3.07
C ASN A 153 -8.07 -12.77 3.99
N PRO A 154 -8.91 -13.77 4.33
CA PRO A 154 -10.10 -13.61 5.19
C PRO A 154 -9.85 -12.94 6.54
N LEU A 155 -8.60 -12.94 7.04
CA LEU A 155 -8.22 -12.23 8.26
C LEU A 155 -8.33 -10.71 8.14
N TYR A 156 -8.37 -10.15 6.92
CA TYR A 156 -8.49 -8.72 6.68
C TYR A 156 -9.94 -8.30 6.48
N SER A 157 -10.48 -7.69 7.52
CA SER A 157 -11.76 -7.01 7.54
C SER A 157 -11.58 -5.64 8.19
N PHE A 158 -12.05 -4.59 7.52
CA PHE A 158 -12.01 -3.24 8.03
C PHE A 158 -13.30 -2.49 7.66
N PRO A 159 -13.70 -1.47 8.43
CA PRO A 159 -14.93 -0.74 8.20
C PRO A 159 -14.84 0.15 6.95
N SER A 160 -15.95 0.80 6.61
CA SER A 160 -15.94 1.87 5.59
C SER A 160 -14.98 2.99 5.99
N ARG A 161 -14.45 3.71 4.99
CA ARG A 161 -13.62 4.91 5.19
C ARG A 161 -14.31 5.94 6.04
N GLU A 162 -15.62 6.12 5.88
CA GLU A 162 -16.39 7.08 6.66
C GLU A 162 -16.38 6.72 8.15
N VAL A 163 -16.61 5.45 8.49
CA VAL A 163 -16.57 4.98 9.88
C VAL A 163 -15.17 5.14 10.47
N ALA A 164 -14.12 4.77 9.72
CA ALA A 164 -12.74 4.97 10.14
C ALA A 164 -12.40 6.47 10.30
N ALA A 165 -12.84 7.33 9.39
CA ALA A 165 -12.61 8.78 9.47
C ALA A 165 -13.31 9.39 10.70
N ARG A 166 -14.52 8.94 11.03
CA ARG A 166 -15.22 9.32 12.26
C ARG A 166 -14.45 8.89 13.52
N GLN A 167 -13.82 7.72 13.51
CA GLN A 167 -12.94 7.31 14.60
C GLN A 167 -11.74 8.26 14.77
N VAL A 168 -11.10 8.71 13.69
CA VAL A 168 -10.03 9.73 13.74
C VAL A 168 -10.55 11.02 14.38
N VAL A 169 -11.71 11.52 13.94
CA VAL A 169 -12.34 12.73 14.51
C VAL A 169 -12.61 12.56 16.01
N ASN A 170 -13.15 11.42 16.43
CA ASN A 170 -13.45 11.13 17.83
C ASN A 170 -12.17 11.12 18.69
N ILE A 171 -11.09 10.50 18.20
CA ILE A 171 -9.79 10.48 18.89
C ILE A 171 -9.25 11.91 19.03
N ILE A 172 -9.31 12.73 17.97
CA ILE A 172 -8.84 14.12 18.03
C ILE A 172 -9.66 14.94 19.04
N SER A 173 -10.98 14.76 19.02
CA SER A 173 -11.92 15.50 19.88
C SER A 173 -11.76 15.14 21.35
N SER A 174 -11.43 13.88 21.66
CA SER A 174 -11.21 13.44 23.05
C SER A 174 -9.88 13.90 23.65
N HIS A 175 -9.01 14.54 22.87
CA HIS A 175 -7.72 15.07 23.32
C HIS A 175 -7.59 16.57 22.99
N PRO A 176 -8.40 17.46 23.58
CA PRO A 176 -8.42 18.89 23.25
C PRO A 176 -7.09 19.59 23.57
N ASN A 177 -6.39 19.13 24.62
CA ASN A 177 -5.14 19.73 25.11
C ASN A 177 -3.87 19.08 24.55
N HIS A 178 -3.98 18.24 23.50
CA HIS A 178 -2.83 17.59 22.87
C HIS A 178 -2.59 18.10 21.45
N ASP A 179 -1.34 18.13 21.02
CA ASP A 179 -1.01 18.15 19.61
C ASP A 179 -1.30 16.78 19.00
N ILE A 180 -1.70 16.76 17.73
CA ILE A 180 -2.03 15.53 17.01
C ILE A 180 -1.11 15.38 15.81
N VAL A 181 -0.51 14.22 15.68
CA VAL A 181 0.26 13.82 14.51
C VAL A 181 -0.47 12.70 13.79
N ILE A 182 -0.72 12.84 12.49
CA ILE A 182 -1.34 11.81 11.64
C ILE A 182 -0.31 11.34 10.61
N GLY A 183 0.09 10.07 10.67
CA GLY A 183 1.03 9.49 9.71
C GLY A 183 0.35 9.14 8.39
N VAL A 184 0.76 9.78 7.29
CA VAL A 184 0.19 9.56 5.95
C VAL A 184 1.26 9.34 4.88
N ASP A 185 0.89 8.67 3.80
CA ASP A 185 1.75 8.45 2.65
C ASP A 185 1.88 9.73 1.81
N SER A 186 2.79 9.76 0.82
CA SER A 186 3.01 10.97 0.02
C SER A 186 1.83 11.31 -0.91
N LEU A 187 1.01 10.31 -1.25
CA LEU A 187 -0.24 10.40 -1.99
C LEU A 187 -1.22 9.40 -1.39
N GLY A 188 -2.50 9.77 -1.26
CA GLY A 188 -3.52 9.00 -0.54
C GLY A 188 -3.92 9.67 0.78
N LYS A 189 -5.12 9.33 1.27
CA LYS A 189 -5.73 9.81 2.52
C LYS A 189 -6.08 11.30 2.52
N GLU A 190 -6.08 11.97 1.36
CA GLU A 190 -6.54 13.35 1.24
C GLU A 190 -8.01 13.48 1.66
N ASP A 191 -8.87 12.54 1.24
CA ASP A 191 -10.29 12.50 1.63
C ASP A 191 -10.46 12.37 3.16
N LEU A 192 -9.61 11.58 3.83
CA LEU A 192 -9.60 11.45 5.28
C LEU A 192 -9.24 12.79 5.94
N LEU A 193 -8.14 13.40 5.51
CA LEU A 193 -7.68 14.66 6.09
C LEU A 193 -8.68 15.79 5.83
N HIS A 194 -9.25 15.85 4.63
CA HIS A 194 -10.29 16.81 4.28
C HIS A 194 -11.54 16.62 5.15
N TYR A 195 -12.00 15.38 5.33
CA TYR A 195 -13.12 15.07 6.23
C TYR A 195 -12.85 15.53 7.67
N VAL A 196 -11.65 15.24 8.21
CA VAL A 196 -11.25 15.70 9.56
C VAL A 196 -11.27 17.22 9.65
N SER A 197 -10.72 17.92 8.66
CA SER A 197 -10.70 19.39 8.60
C SER A 197 -12.11 19.98 8.59
N GLN A 198 -13.00 19.43 7.77
CA GLN A 198 -14.39 19.90 7.63
C GLN A 198 -15.20 19.69 8.91
N VAL A 199 -15.15 18.50 9.50
CA VAL A 199 -15.93 18.17 10.70
C VAL A 199 -15.47 18.96 11.92
N LEU A 200 -14.15 19.09 12.10
CA LEU A 200 -13.58 19.83 13.23
C LEU A 200 -13.49 21.34 13.00
N LYS A 201 -13.75 21.81 11.77
CA LYS A 201 -13.60 23.20 11.34
C LYS A 201 -12.21 23.78 11.66
N ILE A 202 -11.17 22.98 11.41
CA ILE A 202 -9.77 23.36 11.59
C ILE A 202 -9.01 23.21 10.28
N LYS A 203 -7.96 24.01 10.08
CA LYS A 203 -6.94 23.68 9.08
C LYS A 203 -6.09 22.50 9.57
N ILE A 204 -5.54 21.71 8.65
CA ILE A 204 -4.55 20.66 8.98
C ILE A 204 -3.19 21.09 8.43
N TRP A 205 -2.17 21.00 9.28
CA TRP A 205 -0.81 21.25 8.83
C TRP A 205 -0.33 20.12 7.93
N VAL A 206 0.28 20.47 6.80
CA VAL A 206 0.93 19.55 5.86
C VAL A 206 2.27 20.15 5.42
N TRP A 207 3.22 19.31 4.99
CA TRP A 207 4.50 19.80 4.48
C TRP A 207 4.32 20.52 3.11
N PRO A 208 5.23 21.41 2.69
CA PRO A 208 5.03 22.30 1.53
C PRO A 208 4.64 21.59 0.23
N GLU A 209 5.32 20.49 -0.11
CA GLU A 209 5.03 19.69 -1.30
C GLU A 209 3.64 19.04 -1.22
N ARG A 210 3.19 18.65 -0.02
CA ARG A 210 1.84 18.13 0.20
C ARG A 210 0.79 19.22 0.07
N LEU A 211 1.08 20.45 0.50
CA LEU A 211 0.17 21.58 0.32
C LEU A 211 -0.08 21.85 -1.17
N GLN A 212 0.96 21.77 -2.01
CA GLN A 212 0.80 21.88 -3.47
C GLN A 212 -0.13 20.80 -4.03
N THR A 213 0.03 19.54 -3.59
CA THR A 213 -0.89 18.45 -3.95
C THR A 213 -2.32 18.77 -3.51
N MET A 214 -2.54 19.23 -2.27
CA MET A 214 -3.86 19.59 -1.76
C MET A 214 -4.51 20.70 -2.60
N HIS A 215 -3.74 21.71 -3.02
CA HIS A 215 -4.25 22.79 -3.87
C HIS A 215 -4.66 22.30 -5.26
N LEU A 216 -3.85 21.43 -5.89
CA LEU A 216 -4.16 20.83 -7.19
C LEU A 216 -5.40 19.93 -7.16
N LEU A 217 -5.70 19.37 -5.99
CA LEU A 217 -6.91 18.59 -5.74
C LEU A 217 -8.13 19.42 -5.32
N GLY A 218 -7.97 20.75 -5.19
CA GLY A 218 -9.06 21.68 -4.87
C GLY A 218 -9.30 21.93 -3.39
N PHE A 219 -8.37 21.55 -2.50
CA PHE A 219 -8.51 21.72 -1.04
C PHE A 219 -7.75 22.93 -0.49
N GLN A 220 -7.87 24.10 -1.11
CA GLN A 220 -7.03 25.26 -0.76
C GLN A 220 -7.27 25.78 0.67
N ASP A 221 -8.52 25.73 1.15
CA ASP A 221 -8.88 26.35 2.42
C ASP A 221 -8.68 25.44 3.65
N ASN A 222 -8.49 24.15 3.45
CA ASN A 222 -8.44 23.16 4.54
C ASN A 222 -7.04 22.88 5.09
N PHE A 223 -6.00 23.31 4.37
CA PHE A 223 -4.62 22.94 4.66
C PHE A 223 -3.71 24.15 4.83
N THR A 224 -2.61 23.98 5.55
CA THR A 224 -1.63 25.04 5.79
C THR A 224 -0.23 24.47 6.06
N THR A 225 0.80 25.30 5.89
CA THR A 225 2.16 25.04 6.37
C THR A 225 2.49 25.80 7.65
N LYS A 226 1.56 26.61 8.18
CA LYS A 226 1.75 27.39 9.42
C LYS A 226 1.36 26.55 10.63
N THR A 227 2.34 26.19 11.46
CA THR A 227 2.14 25.40 12.69
C THR A 227 1.35 26.17 13.75
N SER A 228 1.40 27.50 13.75
CA SER A 228 0.66 28.36 14.69
C SER A 228 -0.86 28.33 14.49
N LEU A 229 -1.35 27.90 13.33
CA LEU A 229 -2.78 27.92 13.00
C LEU A 229 -3.52 26.64 13.38
N THR A 230 -2.82 25.57 13.77
CA THR A 230 -3.45 24.28 14.04
C THR A 230 -2.59 23.36 14.88
N ARG A 231 -3.23 22.61 15.78
CA ARG A 231 -2.62 21.54 16.57
C ARG A 231 -2.54 20.20 15.84
N VAL A 232 -3.17 20.07 14.67
CA VAL A 232 -3.27 18.81 13.92
C VAL A 232 -2.35 18.82 12.71
N ARG A 233 -1.41 17.88 12.67
CA ARG A 233 -0.34 17.81 11.66
C ARG A 233 -0.37 16.46 10.95
N ALA A 234 -0.56 16.47 9.64
CA ALA A 234 -0.34 15.30 8.80
C ALA A 234 1.12 15.26 8.36
N ILE A 235 1.85 14.22 8.75
CA ILE A 235 3.28 14.06 8.49
C ILE A 235 3.53 12.85 7.60
N PRO A 236 4.68 12.78 6.90
CA PRO A 236 5.05 11.60 6.15
C PRO A 236 5.13 10.37 7.06
N ARG A 237 4.58 9.22 6.61
CA ARG A 237 4.53 7.96 7.38
C ARG A 237 5.90 7.53 7.89
N TYR A 238 6.96 7.72 7.12
CA TYR A 238 8.33 7.36 7.53
C TYR A 238 8.89 8.21 8.68
N SER A 239 8.28 9.37 8.96
CA SER A 239 8.59 10.24 10.10
C SER A 239 7.70 9.95 11.31
N PHE A 240 6.77 8.99 11.20
CA PHE A 240 5.90 8.61 12.30
C PHE A 240 6.48 7.41 13.04
N SER A 241 7.01 7.64 14.24
CA SER A 241 7.57 6.60 15.11
C SER A 241 7.31 6.88 16.58
N ILE A 242 7.57 5.88 17.44
CA ILE A 242 7.49 6.05 18.89
C ILE A 242 8.47 7.12 19.35
N GLU A 243 9.71 7.06 18.87
CA GLU A 243 10.77 8.03 19.23
C GLU A 243 10.40 9.46 18.83
N THR A 244 9.72 9.61 17.68
CA THR A 244 9.25 10.93 17.24
C THR A 244 8.19 11.47 18.20
N LEU A 245 7.25 10.64 18.65
CA LEU A 245 6.22 11.06 19.59
C LEU A 245 6.79 11.30 20.99
N GLU A 246 7.75 10.50 21.45
CA GLU A 246 8.45 10.73 22.72
C GLU A 246 9.18 12.07 22.70
N GLY A 247 9.90 12.38 21.62
CA GLY A 247 10.56 13.68 21.45
C GLY A 247 9.58 14.86 21.44
N LEU A 248 8.43 14.73 20.77
CA LEU A 248 7.38 15.77 20.79
C LEU A 248 6.76 15.94 22.18
N ASN A 249 6.56 14.83 22.91
CA ASN A 249 6.01 14.84 24.27
C ASN A 249 6.94 15.50 25.30
N MET A 250 8.24 15.66 25.02
CA MET A 250 9.14 16.49 25.84
C MET A 250 8.77 17.97 25.81
N MET A 251 8.09 18.42 24.75
CA MET A 251 7.73 19.82 24.55
C MET A 251 6.26 20.08 24.87
N ARG A 252 5.35 19.26 24.32
CA ARG A 252 3.90 19.38 24.49
C ARG A 252 3.23 18.00 24.45
N PRO A 253 2.18 17.76 25.24
CA PRO A 253 1.40 16.53 25.14
C PRO A 253 0.96 16.27 23.70
N THR A 254 1.36 15.12 23.14
CA THR A 254 1.18 14.79 21.73
C THR A 254 0.74 13.34 21.59
N ILE A 255 -0.32 13.11 20.80
CA ILE A 255 -0.71 11.76 20.37
C ILE A 255 -0.53 11.56 18.87
N GLY A 256 -0.23 10.32 18.50
CA GLY A 256 -0.13 9.88 17.11
C GLY A 256 -1.35 9.09 16.67
N ILE A 257 -1.78 9.31 15.43
CA ILE A 257 -2.83 8.54 14.76
C ILE A 257 -2.24 7.94 13.48
N MET A 258 -2.39 6.63 13.33
CA MET A 258 -1.94 5.90 12.16
C MET A 258 -3.13 5.26 11.42
N PRO A 259 -3.65 5.92 10.36
CA PRO A 259 -4.66 5.36 9.49
C PRO A 259 -4.06 4.27 8.57
N SER A 260 -4.40 3.01 8.82
CA SER A 260 -3.85 1.86 8.09
C SER A 260 -4.84 0.68 8.06
N GLY A 261 -4.93 -0.02 6.92
CA GLY A 261 -5.68 -1.28 6.81
C GLY A 261 -5.01 -2.47 7.51
N LEU A 262 -3.71 -2.35 7.82
CA LEU A 262 -2.97 -3.33 8.64
C LEU A 262 -3.01 -2.96 10.12
N PRO A 263 -3.17 -3.95 11.02
CA PRO A 263 -2.76 -3.78 12.42
C PRO A 263 -1.26 -3.44 12.44
N TRP A 264 -0.92 -2.22 12.83
CA TRP A 264 0.46 -1.67 12.83
C TRP A 264 1.48 -2.56 13.55
N ALA A 265 1.02 -3.42 14.47
CA ALA A 265 1.84 -4.37 15.22
C ALA A 265 2.68 -5.34 14.36
N LYS A 266 2.32 -5.61 13.09
CA LYS A 266 3.03 -6.63 12.28
C LYS A 266 4.26 -6.13 11.52
N GLU A 267 4.40 -4.82 11.25
CA GLU A 267 5.40 -4.36 10.27
C GLU A 267 6.67 -3.72 10.86
N ILE A 268 6.66 -3.18 12.08
CA ILE A 268 7.83 -2.43 12.59
C ILE A 268 8.87 -3.29 13.34
N PHE A 269 8.56 -4.55 13.69
CA PHE A 269 9.52 -5.44 14.36
C PHE A 269 10.46 -6.21 13.42
N LYS A 270 10.50 -5.91 12.12
CA LYS A 270 11.55 -6.43 11.23
C LYS A 270 12.64 -5.37 11.02
N GLY A 271 13.43 -5.14 12.07
CA GLY A 271 14.60 -4.27 12.02
C GLY A 271 15.69 -4.62 13.04
N LYS A 272 16.68 -5.40 12.56
CA LYS A 272 18.05 -5.64 13.08
C LYS A 272 18.23 -6.50 14.34
N GLY A 273 18.59 -7.76 14.08
CA GLY A 273 19.52 -8.55 14.89
C GLY A 273 18.90 -9.31 16.05
N SER A 274 18.41 -10.52 15.81
CA SER A 274 18.65 -11.65 16.71
C SER A 274 18.34 -12.95 15.99
N ALA A 275 19.16 -13.95 16.27
CA ALA A 275 19.10 -15.29 15.74
C ALA A 275 17.83 -16.02 16.21
N PHE A 276 17.53 -17.09 15.48
CA PHE A 276 16.57 -18.16 15.78
C PHE A 276 16.20 -18.34 17.27
N GLY A 277 14.90 -18.43 17.53
CA GLY A 277 14.31 -19.02 18.73
C GLY A 277 12.79 -19.16 18.57
N PRO A 278 12.17 -20.32 18.87
CA PRO A 278 10.75 -20.54 18.64
C PRO A 278 9.90 -19.81 19.68
N SER A 279 8.73 -19.33 19.25
CA SER A 279 7.71 -18.73 20.12
C SER A 279 7.23 -19.73 21.17
N PRO A 280 6.96 -19.32 22.43
CA PRO A 280 6.07 -20.05 23.30
C PRO A 280 4.64 -19.53 23.12
N SER A 281 3.77 -20.44 22.73
CA SER A 281 2.34 -20.41 23.04
C SER A 281 2.13 -20.35 24.55
N HIS A 282 1.69 -19.22 25.10
CA HIS A 282 1.03 -19.20 26.40
C HIS A 282 -0.12 -18.20 26.41
N SER A 283 -1.31 -18.79 26.53
CA SER A 283 -2.49 -18.19 27.13
C SER A 283 -2.13 -17.50 28.45
N VAL A 284 -2.36 -16.19 28.53
CA VAL A 284 -2.36 -15.49 29.82
C VAL A 284 -3.71 -14.80 29.98
N THR A 285 -4.50 -15.42 30.84
CA THR A 285 -5.71 -14.90 31.46
C THR A 285 -5.36 -13.61 32.19
N CYS A 286 -5.81 -12.45 31.71
CA CYS A 286 -5.65 -11.20 32.44
C CYS A 286 -6.83 -11.00 33.40
N THR A 287 -6.50 -11.03 34.69
CA THR A 287 -7.37 -10.76 35.82
C THR A 287 -7.86 -9.31 35.84
N ASN A 288 -9.10 -9.16 36.31
CA ASN A 288 -9.83 -7.92 36.52
C ASN A 288 -9.00 -6.83 37.24
N ARG A 289 -8.81 -5.68 36.58
CA ARG A 289 -8.74 -4.38 37.26
C ARG A 289 -9.68 -3.39 36.56
N LYS A 290 -10.43 -2.69 37.41
CA LYS A 290 -11.68 -1.95 37.14
C LYS A 290 -11.56 -0.94 36.00
N LYS A 291 -12.46 -1.04 35.03
CA LYS A 291 -12.80 0.02 34.06
C LYS A 291 -13.40 1.22 34.80
N PRO A 292 -12.98 2.47 34.55
CA PRO A 292 -13.87 3.60 34.71
C PRO A 292 -14.84 3.62 33.52
N ASN A 293 -16.12 3.81 33.83
CA ASN A 293 -17.23 3.82 32.88
C ASN A 293 -17.07 4.89 31.79
N GLY A 294 -17.33 4.51 30.54
CA GLY A 294 -17.36 5.42 29.38
C GLY A 294 -16.82 4.76 28.11
N SER A 295 -17.57 3.83 27.52
CA SER A 295 -17.20 3.13 26.29
C SER A 295 -17.18 4.08 25.08
N LEU A 296 -16.00 4.56 24.67
CA LEU A 296 -15.73 4.96 23.27
C LEU A 296 -14.90 3.85 22.60
N ALA A 297 -15.59 2.88 21.99
CA ALA A 297 -14.96 1.86 21.17
C ALA A 297 -14.66 2.42 19.77
N GLY A 298 -13.38 2.42 19.35
CA GLY A 298 -13.05 2.78 17.97
C GLY A 298 -11.59 2.69 17.54
N GLY A 299 -10.61 2.90 18.43
CA GLY A 299 -9.19 2.81 18.09
C GLY A 299 -8.47 1.77 18.96
N GLN A 300 -7.57 0.98 18.37
CA GLN A 300 -6.65 0.17 19.16
C GLN A 300 -5.47 1.06 19.60
N ILE A 301 -5.25 1.14 20.92
CA ILE A 301 -4.08 1.80 21.50
C ILE A 301 -2.92 0.81 21.45
N TYR A 302 -1.85 1.12 20.72
CA TYR A 302 -0.67 0.23 20.58
C TYR A 302 0.48 0.62 21.51
N ASN A 303 0.61 1.90 21.81
CA ASN A 303 1.49 2.49 22.82
C ASN A 303 0.66 3.59 23.51
N GLN A 304 1.02 4.03 24.72
CA GLN A 304 0.31 5.04 25.52
C GLN A 304 -0.13 6.27 24.70
N TYR A 305 0.56 6.58 23.60
CA TYR A 305 0.30 7.76 22.76
C TYR A 305 -0.04 7.45 21.29
N ILE A 306 -0.13 6.18 20.86
CA ILE A 306 -0.40 5.81 19.45
C ILE A 306 -1.73 5.10 19.29
N TYR A 307 -2.60 5.72 18.49
CA TYR A 307 -3.83 5.14 18.00
C TYR A 307 -3.66 4.63 16.58
N THR A 308 -4.17 3.45 16.31
CA THR A 308 -4.38 3.00 14.93
C THR A 308 -5.83 2.91 14.60
N VAL A 309 -6.13 3.38 13.40
CA VAL A 309 -7.48 3.43 12.87
C VAL A 309 -7.48 2.62 11.57
N PRO A 310 -8.42 1.66 11.41
CA PRO A 310 -8.50 0.76 10.25
C PRO A 310 -9.01 1.48 8.99
N TYR A 311 -8.32 2.55 8.58
CA TYR A 311 -8.58 3.28 7.34
C TYR A 311 -7.70 2.70 6.23
N SER A 312 -8.33 1.99 5.28
CA SER A 312 -7.65 1.38 4.14
C SER A 312 -7.94 2.11 2.83
N GLU A 313 -6.99 2.08 1.89
CA GLU A 313 -7.19 2.51 0.51
C GLU A 313 -7.22 1.32 -0.46
N HIS A 314 -7.14 0.08 0.07
CA HIS A 314 -7.30 -1.15 -0.68
C HIS A 314 -8.58 -1.87 -0.25
N SER A 315 -9.07 -2.76 -1.10
CA SER A 315 -10.22 -3.62 -0.82
C SER A 315 -9.92 -4.62 0.30
N CYS A 316 -10.85 -4.83 1.24
CA CYS A 316 -10.77 -5.96 2.18
C CYS A 316 -11.15 -7.28 1.49
N PHE A 317 -10.94 -8.42 2.15
CA PHE A 317 -11.24 -9.71 1.53
C PHE A 317 -12.71 -9.87 1.10
N ALA A 318 -13.66 -9.37 1.89
CA ALA A 318 -15.08 -9.42 1.55
C ALA A 318 -15.43 -8.57 0.32
N GLU A 319 -14.80 -7.40 0.18
CA GLU A 319 -14.93 -6.51 -0.98
C GLU A 319 -14.32 -7.17 -2.24
N ILE A 320 -13.12 -7.76 -2.13
CA ILE A 320 -12.47 -8.51 -3.22
C ILE A 320 -13.34 -9.70 -3.64
N LYS A 321 -13.86 -10.47 -2.68
CA LYS A 321 -14.70 -11.64 -2.96
C LYS A 321 -15.93 -11.26 -3.77
N GLU A 322 -16.64 -10.20 -3.36
CA GLU A 322 -17.79 -9.71 -4.10
C GLU A 322 -17.40 -9.24 -5.51
N PHE A 323 -16.30 -8.49 -5.63
CA PHE A 323 -15.81 -8.02 -6.92
C PHE A 323 -15.54 -9.18 -7.88
N VAL A 324 -14.83 -10.22 -7.44
CA VAL A 324 -14.55 -11.40 -8.28
C VAL A 324 -15.82 -12.20 -8.60
N GLN A 325 -16.74 -12.34 -7.63
CA GLN A 325 -18.03 -13.00 -7.84
C GLN A 325 -18.90 -12.30 -8.87
N LEU A 326 -18.83 -10.97 -8.92
CA LEU A 326 -19.57 -10.14 -9.87
C LEU A 326 -18.98 -10.24 -11.28
N LEU A 327 -17.66 -10.32 -11.41
CA LEU A 327 -16.97 -10.31 -12.71
C LEU A 327 -16.79 -11.69 -13.34
N GLN A 328 -16.70 -12.76 -12.53
CA GLN A 328 -16.51 -14.15 -12.96
C GLN A 328 -15.45 -14.32 -14.08
N PRO A 329 -14.20 -13.84 -13.86
CA PRO A 329 -13.19 -13.82 -14.91
C PRO A 329 -12.76 -15.23 -15.33
N ALA A 330 -12.40 -15.45 -16.59
CA ALA A 330 -11.90 -16.75 -17.04
C ALA A 330 -10.55 -17.12 -16.38
N SER A 331 -9.71 -16.11 -16.10
CA SER A 331 -8.40 -16.24 -15.43
C SER A 331 -8.19 -15.08 -14.46
N ILE A 332 -7.52 -15.35 -13.33
CA ILE A 332 -7.16 -14.36 -12.33
C ILE A 332 -5.67 -14.43 -11.98
N LYS A 333 -5.04 -13.27 -11.83
CA LYS A 333 -3.64 -13.14 -11.43
C LYS A 333 -3.48 -11.99 -10.43
N GLY A 334 -2.75 -12.23 -9.35
CA GLY A 334 -2.38 -11.17 -8.39
C GLY A 334 -1.36 -10.19 -8.98
N ILE A 335 -1.55 -8.90 -8.74
CA ILE A 335 -0.60 -7.83 -9.09
C ILE A 335 0.54 -7.77 -8.06
N VAL A 336 0.20 -7.87 -6.77
CA VAL A 336 1.16 -7.80 -5.66
C VAL A 336 1.90 -9.12 -5.56
N ALA A 337 3.19 -9.13 -5.88
CA ALA A 337 4.00 -10.34 -5.93
C ALA A 337 4.48 -10.83 -4.54
N SER A 338 4.51 -9.95 -3.55
CA SER A 338 4.91 -10.30 -2.19
C SER A 338 4.28 -9.36 -1.16
N SER A 339 3.77 -9.94 -0.08
CA SER A 339 3.33 -9.23 1.12
C SER A 339 3.43 -10.19 2.32
N PRO A 340 3.44 -9.69 3.58
CA PRO A 340 3.46 -10.53 4.77
C PRO A 340 2.28 -11.50 4.88
N SER A 341 1.25 -11.33 4.06
CA SER A 341 0.07 -12.19 4.01
C SER A 341 -0.33 -12.48 2.58
N TYR A 342 0.66 -12.57 1.68
CA TYR A 342 0.42 -12.90 0.29
C TYR A 342 -0.31 -14.24 0.20
N VAL A 343 -1.41 -14.21 -0.52
CA VAL A 343 -2.13 -15.40 -0.96
C VAL A 343 -2.36 -15.25 -2.45
N GLU A 344 -2.10 -16.31 -3.20
CA GLU A 344 -2.43 -16.35 -4.61
C GLU A 344 -3.96 -16.30 -4.77
N PRO A 345 -4.52 -15.35 -5.52
CA PRO A 345 -5.99 -15.18 -5.62
C PRO A 345 -6.74 -16.45 -6.06
N LEU A 346 -6.10 -17.31 -6.85
CA LEU A 346 -6.66 -18.60 -7.29
C LEU A 346 -7.05 -19.50 -6.12
N TYR A 347 -6.33 -19.43 -5.00
CA TYR A 347 -6.62 -20.24 -3.82
C TYR A 347 -8.05 -20.03 -3.29
N TYR A 348 -8.51 -18.77 -3.22
CA TYR A 348 -9.86 -18.46 -2.73
C TYR A 348 -10.90 -18.36 -3.84
N PHE A 349 -10.48 -17.94 -5.03
CA PHE A 349 -11.40 -17.50 -6.08
C PHE A 349 -11.42 -18.39 -7.32
N GLY A 350 -10.62 -19.46 -7.39
CA GLY A 350 -10.56 -20.35 -8.56
C GLY A 350 -11.93 -20.93 -8.96
N LYS A 351 -12.83 -21.16 -8.00
CA LYS A 351 -14.22 -21.62 -8.27
C LYS A 351 -15.10 -20.61 -9.00
N PHE A 352 -14.72 -19.33 -8.99
CA PHE A 352 -15.41 -18.27 -9.74
C PHE A 352 -14.77 -18.05 -11.11
N CYS A 353 -13.67 -18.75 -11.40
CA CYS A 353 -13.02 -18.74 -12.70
C CYS A 353 -13.60 -19.82 -13.62
N GLY A 354 -13.53 -19.58 -14.93
CA GLY A 354 -14.06 -20.53 -15.93
C GLY A 354 -13.36 -21.89 -15.91
N LYS A 355 -14.05 -22.95 -16.39
CA LYS A 355 -13.61 -24.38 -16.44
C LYS A 355 -12.23 -24.69 -17.07
N LYS A 356 -11.46 -23.70 -17.54
CA LYS A 356 -10.14 -23.89 -18.17
C LYS A 356 -8.96 -24.02 -17.19
N GLN A 357 -9.20 -24.02 -15.88
CA GLN A 357 -8.14 -24.01 -14.86
C GLN A 357 -8.15 -25.22 -13.89
N GLU A 358 -8.78 -26.33 -14.26
CA GLU A 358 -8.70 -27.58 -13.47
C GLU A 358 -7.27 -28.16 -13.41
N SER A 359 -6.40 -27.84 -14.38
CA SER A 359 -5.00 -28.28 -14.39
C SER A 359 -4.10 -27.59 -13.36
N SER A 360 -4.52 -26.44 -12.79
CA SER A 360 -3.79 -25.77 -11.70
C SER A 360 -4.08 -26.38 -10.32
N MET A 361 -5.22 -27.08 -10.15
CA MET A 361 -5.54 -27.76 -8.89
C MET A 361 -4.70 -29.04 -8.69
N LEU A 362 -4.23 -29.68 -9.76
CA LEU A 362 -3.37 -30.86 -9.69
C LEU A 362 -1.96 -30.52 -9.18
N TYR A 363 -1.42 -29.39 -9.63
CA TYR A 363 -0.15 -28.87 -9.14
C TYR A 363 -0.22 -28.48 -7.64
N GLN A 364 -1.38 -28.00 -7.17
CA GLN A 364 -1.65 -27.70 -5.75
C GLN A 364 -1.66 -28.93 -4.83
N LYS A 365 -2.01 -30.12 -5.33
CA LYS A 365 -1.96 -31.36 -4.54
C LYS A 365 -0.52 -31.79 -4.25
N LEU A 366 0.34 -31.74 -5.27
CA LEU A 366 1.75 -32.11 -5.17
C LEU A 366 2.55 -31.20 -4.23
N TRP A 367 2.30 -29.88 -4.24
CA TRP A 367 2.96 -28.95 -3.32
C TRP A 367 2.43 -28.99 -1.89
N SER A 368 1.23 -29.52 -1.68
CA SER A 368 0.69 -29.74 -0.34
C SER A 368 1.27 -31.03 0.28
N GLU A 369 1.49 -32.07 -0.52
CA GLU A 369 2.08 -33.35 -0.07
C GLU A 369 3.57 -33.21 0.30
N GLU A 370 4.37 -32.42 -0.43
CA GLU A 370 5.79 -32.14 -0.08
C GLU A 370 5.98 -31.41 1.28
N ARG A 371 4.93 -30.78 1.81
CA ARG A 371 4.95 -30.16 3.15
C ARG A 371 4.56 -31.12 4.26
N VAL A 372 3.72 -32.12 3.97
CA VAL A 372 3.25 -33.09 4.97
C VAL A 372 4.37 -34.10 5.30
N GLU A 373 5.18 -34.50 4.31
CA GLU A 373 6.31 -35.41 4.57
C GLU A 373 7.48 -34.81 5.39
N ARG A 374 7.55 -33.48 5.55
CA ARG A 374 8.60 -32.85 6.39
C ARG A 374 8.19 -32.62 7.85
N VAL A 375 6.98 -33.05 8.25
CA VAL A 375 6.47 -32.84 9.62
C VAL A 375 6.01 -34.16 10.24
N GLU A 376 6.89 -35.15 10.27
CA GLU A 376 6.77 -36.35 11.12
C GLU A 376 8.16 -37.00 11.15
N THR A 377 9.04 -36.73 12.10
CA THR A 377 9.13 -37.51 13.34
C THR A 377 10.17 -36.86 14.27
N ILE A 378 9.76 -36.36 15.43
CA ILE A 378 10.64 -36.27 16.60
C ILE A 378 9.87 -36.87 17.78
N GLN A 379 9.94 -38.19 17.92
CA GLN A 379 9.60 -38.85 19.17
C GLN A 379 10.68 -38.51 20.20
N ILE A 380 10.27 -37.79 21.25
CA ILE A 380 11.07 -37.64 22.46
C ILE A 380 10.93 -38.95 23.25
N LYS A 381 12.00 -39.73 23.33
CA LYS A 381 12.16 -40.77 24.36
C LYS A 381 13.23 -40.32 25.35
N SER A 382 12.77 -40.05 26.56
CA SER A 382 13.56 -39.92 27.78
C SER A 382 14.14 -41.27 28.20
N ALA A 383 15.45 -41.33 28.44
CA ALA A 383 16.05 -42.32 29.34
C ALA A 383 17.43 -41.83 29.85
N THR A 384 17.51 -41.65 31.16
CA THR A 384 18.74 -41.53 31.95
C THR A 384 19.50 -42.85 32.00
N LYS A 385 20.83 -42.86 31.78
CA LYS A 385 21.85 -43.53 32.62
C LYS A 385 23.28 -43.53 32.02
N THR A 386 24.22 -42.99 32.81
CA THR A 386 25.58 -43.45 33.16
C THR A 386 26.63 -43.95 32.13
N THR A 387 27.79 -43.28 32.22
CA THR A 387 29.20 -43.75 32.27
C THR A 387 29.96 -44.30 31.05
N ASN A 388 31.11 -43.64 30.84
CA ASN A 388 32.46 -44.14 30.53
C ASN A 388 32.86 -44.71 29.15
N SER A 389 33.74 -43.90 28.52
CA SER A 389 35.08 -44.21 28.00
C SER A 389 35.28 -45.00 26.69
N ASN A 390 36.20 -44.42 25.90
CA ASN A 390 37.22 -45.04 25.04
C ASN A 390 37.00 -45.17 23.51
N LEU A 391 37.71 -44.26 22.83
CA LEU A 391 38.79 -44.47 21.86
C LEU A 391 38.51 -44.79 20.37
N GLN A 392 39.22 -43.97 19.56
CA GLN A 392 39.86 -44.20 18.26
C GLN A 392 39.07 -44.00 16.96
N GLY A 393 39.64 -43.15 16.08
CA GLY A 393 39.40 -43.30 14.63
C GLY A 393 39.63 -42.11 13.69
N LYS A 394 40.79 -41.44 13.75
CA LYS A 394 41.54 -40.82 12.61
C LYS A 394 40.84 -39.95 11.53
N LYS A 395 41.36 -38.71 11.47
CA LYS A 395 41.99 -37.98 10.32
C LYS A 395 41.17 -37.06 9.38
N ARG A 396 41.54 -35.76 9.51
CA ARG A 396 41.99 -34.76 8.49
C ARG A 396 40.99 -34.29 7.41
N ARG A 397 40.69 -32.98 7.42
CA ARG A 397 41.43 -31.91 6.68
C ARG A 397 40.87 -30.50 7.01
N LYS A 398 41.75 -29.60 7.44
CA LYS A 398 41.52 -28.15 7.48
C LYS A 398 41.59 -27.59 6.05
N LYS A 399 40.64 -26.72 5.68
CA LYS A 399 40.84 -25.70 4.63
C LYS A 399 40.34 -24.35 5.16
N GLN A 400 41.28 -23.42 5.13
CA GLN A 400 41.18 -22.02 5.53
C GLN A 400 40.46 -21.25 4.42
N VAL A 401 39.44 -20.45 4.75
CA VAL A 401 38.80 -19.51 3.81
C VAL A 401 38.91 -18.13 4.40
N GLY A 402 39.56 -17.24 3.64
CA GLY A 402 39.92 -15.89 4.04
C GLY A 402 38.72 -14.94 4.17
N LEU A 403 38.90 -13.96 5.04
CA LEU A 403 38.06 -12.77 5.14
C LEU A 403 38.10 -12.00 3.81
N LEU A 404 36.92 -11.76 3.22
CA LEU A 404 36.74 -10.65 2.28
C LEU A 404 35.90 -9.56 2.97
N VAL A 405 36.56 -8.43 3.18
CA VAL A 405 36.02 -7.17 3.67
C VAL A 405 34.97 -6.64 2.70
N SER A 406 33.75 -6.41 3.18
CA SER A 406 32.71 -5.75 2.40
C SER A 406 32.94 -4.24 2.38
N HIS A 407 33.22 -3.71 1.20
CA HIS A 407 33.41 -2.29 0.94
C HIS A 407 32.02 -1.62 0.91
N VAL A 408 31.65 -0.95 2.00
CA VAL A 408 30.40 -0.17 2.08
C VAL A 408 30.61 1.17 1.38
N ASN A 409 29.91 1.36 0.27
CA ASN A 409 30.02 2.54 -0.57
C ASN A 409 29.55 3.80 0.20
N ARG A 410 30.47 4.75 0.39
CA ARG A 410 30.34 5.99 1.19
C ARG A 410 29.29 7.00 0.65
N VAL A 411 28.65 6.69 -0.47
CA VAL A 411 27.71 7.56 -1.19
C VAL A 411 26.25 7.40 -0.69
N SER A 412 25.90 6.30 -0.01
CA SER A 412 24.53 6.11 0.52
C SER A 412 24.28 6.86 1.84
N LEU A 413 25.34 7.13 2.62
CA LEU A 413 25.26 7.84 3.90
C LEU A 413 25.01 9.35 3.73
N LEU A 414 25.53 9.95 2.66
CA LEU A 414 25.38 11.40 2.40
C LEU A 414 23.99 11.79 1.87
N ARG A 415 23.18 10.84 1.37
CA ARG A 415 21.77 11.10 1.00
C ARG A 415 20.82 11.08 2.21
N ARG A 416 21.21 10.44 3.32
CA ARG A 416 20.42 10.44 4.57
C ARG A 416 20.48 11.76 5.33
N LEU A 417 21.54 12.56 5.15
CA LEU A 417 21.74 13.82 5.88
C LEU A 417 21.11 15.05 5.20
N ARG A 418 20.63 14.95 3.94
CA ARG A 418 20.10 16.11 3.18
C ARG A 418 18.57 16.12 2.98
N ARG A 419 17.81 15.29 3.72
CA ARG A 419 16.33 15.28 3.67
C ARG A 419 15.67 15.31 5.05
N GLY A 420 16.39 15.78 6.07
CA GLY A 420 15.76 16.16 7.33
C GLY A 420 15.14 17.54 7.16
N ILE A 421 13.82 17.64 7.22
CA ILE A 421 13.16 18.92 7.48
C ILE A 421 13.58 19.30 8.91
N LYS A 422 14.51 20.24 9.04
CA LYS A 422 14.75 20.91 10.33
C LYS A 422 13.54 21.80 10.57
N ILE A 423 12.79 21.51 11.63
CA ILE A 423 11.83 22.45 12.19
C ILE A 423 12.68 23.53 12.86
N THR A 424 12.82 24.68 12.22
CA THR A 424 13.42 25.86 12.84
C THR A 424 12.30 26.71 13.39
N ASP A 425 12.29 26.91 14.70
CA ASP A 425 11.47 27.92 15.36
C ASP A 425 12.09 29.28 15.06
N SER A 426 11.38 30.08 14.27
CA SER A 426 11.62 31.52 14.17
C SER A 426 10.25 32.18 14.22
N ASP A 427 9.96 32.81 15.37
CA ASP A 427 9.23 34.07 15.52
C ASP A 427 8.94 34.28 17.03
N PHE A 428 9.90 34.85 17.75
CA PHE A 428 9.63 35.55 19.01
C PHE A 428 9.71 37.06 18.73
N PRO A 429 8.72 37.87 19.12
CA PRO A 429 8.84 39.32 19.04
C PRO A 429 9.81 39.80 20.15
N ALA A 430 10.77 40.63 19.75
CA ALA A 430 11.62 41.36 20.69
C ALA A 430 10.74 42.28 21.54
N TYR A 431 10.88 42.18 22.87
CA TYR A 431 10.46 43.23 23.78
C TYR A 431 11.45 44.39 23.64
N GLU A 432 10.95 45.56 23.21
CA GLU A 432 11.64 46.84 23.44
C GLU A 432 11.31 47.30 24.86
N ASP A 433 12.33 47.38 25.70
CA ASP A 433 12.27 48.07 26.98
C ASP A 433 12.14 49.58 26.73
N ASN A 434 11.09 50.17 27.29
CA ASN A 434 11.00 51.60 27.52
C ASN A 434 11.10 51.86 29.03
N ILE A 435 12.03 52.76 29.36
CA ILE A 435 12.34 53.44 30.64
C ILE A 435 13.39 52.75 31.50
#